data_AF-A0A962UV28-F1
#
_entry.id   AF-A0A962UV28-F1
#
_cell.length_a   1.000
_cell.length_b   1.000
_cell.length_c   1.000
_cell.angle_alpha   90.00
_cell.angle_beta   90.00
_cell.angle_gamma   90.00
#
_symmetry.space_group_name_H-M   'P 1'
#
loop_
_entity.id
_entity.type
_entity.pdbx_description
1 polymer ?
#
loop_
_entity_poly.entity_id
_entity_poly.type
_entity_poly.pdbx_seq_one_letter_code
_entity_poly.pdbx_strand_id
1 'polypeptide(L)'
;AMVGITLFGLNDWYGFAPSALVFIVLPVTLTQAILGLVRAYLPKHYFVYVFVNAFFAGGLVSILVALGATGLMLLAGAYTLQKLIDSYLLFLPLMFFPEAVLNGWLISIMVGFKPHWVGSFRDEEYLHGK
;
A
#
# COMPACT_ATOMS: atom_id res chain seq x y z
N ALA A 1 -11.27 10.55 -2.03
CA ALA A 1 -10.76 10.95 -0.69
C ALA A 1 -9.87 12.20 -0.77
N MET A 2 -8.73 12.16 -1.46
CA MET A 2 -7.73 13.27 -1.55
C MET A 2 -8.28 14.62 -2.02
N VAL A 3 -9.09 14.66 -3.07
CA VAL A 3 -9.76 15.91 -3.50
C VAL A 3 -10.72 16.41 -2.40
N GLY A 4 -11.45 15.49 -1.75
CA GLY A 4 -12.35 15.82 -0.65
C GLY A 4 -11.62 16.49 0.52
N ILE A 5 -10.52 15.92 1.01
CA ILE A 5 -9.75 16.53 2.12
C ILE A 5 -9.20 17.92 1.75
N THR A 6 -8.89 18.15 0.47
CA THR A 6 -8.42 19.46 -0.02
C THR A 6 -9.57 20.47 -0.08
N LEU A 7 -10.76 20.04 -0.54
CA LEU A 7 -11.97 20.87 -0.54
C LEU A 7 -12.44 21.25 0.87
N PHE A 8 -12.27 20.36 1.84
CA PHE A 8 -12.58 20.61 3.25
C PHE A 8 -11.49 21.43 3.99
N GLY A 9 -10.42 21.85 3.30
CA GLY A 9 -9.34 22.66 3.88
C GLY A 9 -8.39 21.88 4.81
N LEU A 10 -8.43 20.54 4.78
CA LEU A 10 -7.50 19.68 5.51
C LEU A 10 -6.20 19.42 4.74
N ASN A 11 -6.15 19.82 3.46
CA ASN A 11 -4.94 19.86 2.65
C ASN A 11 -4.92 21.17 1.86
N ASP A 12 -3.72 21.73 1.65
CA ASP A 12 -3.53 22.90 0.81
C ASP A 12 -3.48 22.50 -0.67
N TRP A 13 -3.97 23.38 -1.53
CA TRP A 13 -3.91 23.21 -2.98
C TRP A 13 -2.46 23.13 -3.48
N TYR A 14 -1.52 23.85 -2.86
CA TYR A 14 -0.10 23.72 -3.19
C TYR A 14 0.49 22.36 -2.75
N GLY A 15 -0.03 21.80 -1.66
CA GLY A 15 0.36 20.48 -1.14
C GLY A 15 -0.30 19.31 -1.88
N PHE A 16 -1.30 19.58 -2.73
CA PHE A 16 -2.09 18.54 -3.40
C PHE A 16 -1.25 17.64 -4.31
N ALA A 17 -0.49 18.22 -5.23
CA ALA A 17 0.33 17.48 -6.18
C ALA A 17 1.40 16.58 -5.51
N PRO A 18 2.25 17.10 -4.60
CA PRO A 18 3.24 16.25 -3.93
C PRO A 18 2.58 15.18 -3.03
N SER A 19 1.44 15.49 -2.41
CA SER A 19 0.65 14.50 -1.67
C SER A 19 0.08 13.41 -2.58
N ALA A 20 -0.38 13.75 -3.79
CA ALA A 20 -0.88 12.78 -4.77
C ALA A 20 0.23 11.85 -5.26
N LEU A 21 1.44 12.37 -5.45
CA LEU A 21 2.58 11.54 -5.81
C LEU A 21 2.89 10.49 -4.74
N VAL A 22 2.90 10.88 -3.46
CA VAL A 22 3.27 9.99 -2.36
C VAL A 22 2.14 9.05 -1.94
N PHE A 23 0.90 9.54 -1.86
CA PHE A 23 -0.23 8.75 -1.31
C PHE A 23 -1.08 8.05 -2.38
N ILE A 24 -0.87 8.34 -3.67
CA ILE A 24 -1.60 7.69 -4.77
C ILE A 24 -0.63 7.02 -5.74
N VAL A 25 0.26 7.78 -6.37
CA VAL A 25 1.09 7.25 -7.47
C VAL A 25 2.09 6.23 -6.94
N LEU A 26 2.81 6.54 -5.87
CA LEU A 26 3.78 5.65 -5.25
C LEU A 26 3.19 4.30 -4.80
N PRO A 27 2.10 4.22 -4.00
CA PRO A 27 1.57 2.93 -3.58
C PRO A 27 0.98 2.12 -4.73
N VAL A 28 0.32 2.76 -5.69
CA VAL A 28 -0.24 2.07 -6.87
C VAL A 28 0.88 1.45 -7.70
N THR A 29 1.92 2.23 -8.01
CA THR A 29 3.06 1.73 -8.81
C THR A 29 3.81 0.61 -8.11
N LEU A 30 4.10 0.75 -6.82
CA LEU A 30 4.76 -0.30 -6.04
C LEU A 30 3.92 -1.58 -5.96
N THR A 31 2.62 -1.46 -5.70
CA THR A 31 1.72 -2.63 -5.63
C THR A 31 1.64 -3.35 -6.97
N GLN A 32 1.56 -2.62 -8.09
CA GLN A 32 1.57 -3.21 -9.42
C GLN A 32 2.91 -3.86 -9.76
N ALA A 33 4.03 -3.24 -9.37
CA ALA A 33 5.36 -3.81 -9.55
C ALA A 33 5.51 -5.13 -8.77
N ILE A 34 5.09 -5.17 -7.50
CA ILE A 34 5.10 -6.38 -6.68
C ILE A 34 4.24 -7.46 -7.32
N LEU A 35 3.01 -7.14 -7.75
CA LEU A 35 2.13 -8.09 -8.42
C LEU A 35 2.77 -8.67 -9.70
N GLY A 36 3.40 -7.82 -10.52
CA GLY A 36 4.10 -8.25 -11.72
C GLY A 36 5.29 -9.17 -11.42
N LEU A 37 6.11 -8.83 -10.43
CA LEU A 37 7.23 -9.65 -9.98
C LEU A 37 6.78 -11.00 -9.44
N VAL A 38 5.74 -11.03 -8.61
CA VAL A 38 5.19 -12.28 -8.07
C VAL A 38 4.65 -13.17 -9.17
N ARG A 39 3.96 -12.60 -10.16
CA ARG A 39 3.47 -13.37 -11.33
C ARG A 39 4.60 -13.92 -12.20
N ALA A 40 5.73 -13.23 -12.28
CA ALA A 40 6.87 -13.63 -13.09
C ALA A 40 7.75 -14.70 -12.41
N TYR A 41 7.93 -14.60 -11.09
CA TYR A 41 8.93 -15.40 -10.38
C TYR A 41 8.37 -16.44 -9.41
N LEU A 42 7.12 -16.30 -8.94
CA LEU A 42 6.55 -17.22 -7.96
C LEU A 42 5.44 -18.10 -8.55
N PRO A 43 5.23 -19.31 -7.98
CA PRO A 43 4.13 -20.17 -8.37
C PRO A 43 2.76 -19.50 -8.21
N LYS A 44 1.87 -19.74 -9.16
CA LYS A 44 0.49 -19.21 -9.16
C LYS A 44 -0.41 -20.01 -8.23
N HIS A 45 -0.18 -19.88 -6.92
CA HIS A 45 -1.01 -20.50 -5.89
C HIS A 45 -1.77 -19.45 -5.09
N TYR A 46 -2.97 -19.80 -4.66
CA TYR A 46 -3.81 -18.99 -3.77
C TYR A 46 -3.02 -18.42 -2.57
N PHE A 47 -2.28 -19.27 -1.85
CA PHE A 47 -1.52 -18.84 -0.66
C PHE A 47 -0.44 -17.81 -1.00
N VAL A 48 0.27 -17.98 -2.11
CA VAL A 48 1.27 -17.01 -2.57
C VAL A 48 0.60 -15.67 -2.85
N TYR A 49 -0.55 -15.68 -3.52
CA TYR A 49 -1.28 -14.45 -3.80
C TYR A 49 -1.70 -13.72 -2.52
N VAL A 50 -2.32 -14.42 -1.57
CA VAL A 50 -2.76 -13.83 -0.31
C VAL A 50 -1.59 -13.33 0.53
N PHE A 51 -0.58 -14.16 0.76
CA PHE A 51 0.54 -13.78 1.63
C PHE A 51 1.43 -12.71 1.01
N VAL A 52 1.74 -12.81 -0.29
CA VAL A 52 2.71 -11.91 -0.91
C VAL A 52 2.03 -10.67 -1.48
N ASN A 53 0.98 -10.81 -2.28
CA ASN A 53 0.36 -9.67 -2.98
C ASN A 53 -0.63 -8.88 -2.13
N ALA A 54 -1.13 -9.45 -1.02
CA ALA A 54 -2.03 -8.72 -0.12
C ALA A 54 -1.36 -8.38 1.21
N PHE A 55 -0.91 -9.37 1.98
CA PHE A 55 -0.35 -9.13 3.31
C PHE A 55 1.02 -8.43 3.24
N PHE A 56 2.01 -9.06 2.63
CA PHE A 56 3.38 -8.54 2.58
C PHE A 56 3.47 -7.26 1.76
N ALA A 57 2.83 -7.22 0.59
CA ALA A 57 2.74 -6.01 -0.22
C ALA A 57 2.07 -4.86 0.56
N GLY A 58 0.95 -5.12 1.26
CA GLY A 58 0.28 -4.10 2.07
C GLY A 58 1.19 -3.48 3.13
N GLY A 59 1.93 -4.31 3.88
CA GLY A 59 2.89 -3.83 4.86
C GLY A 59 4.08 -3.09 4.25
N LEU A 60 4.73 -3.69 3.25
CA LEU A 60 5.91 -3.11 2.60
C LEU A 60 5.58 -1.78 1.92
N VAL A 61 4.49 -1.71 1.17
CA VAL A 61 4.05 -0.48 0.49
C VAL A 61 3.72 0.60 1.51
N SER A 62 3.08 0.26 2.63
CA SER A 62 2.79 1.22 3.70
C SER A 62 4.06 1.83 4.30
N ILE A 63 5.08 1.01 4.54
CA ILE A 63 6.40 1.48 5.00
C ILE A 63 7.02 2.42 3.96
N LEU A 64 7.04 2.03 2.69
CA LEU A 64 7.64 2.81 1.61
C LEU A 64 6.93 4.15 1.40
N VAL A 65 5.61 4.18 1.51
CA VAL A 65 4.82 5.42 1.47
C VAL A 65 5.16 6.32 2.66
N ALA A 66 5.28 5.78 3.87
CA ALA A 66 5.65 6.56 5.04
C ALA A 66 7.07 7.15 4.93
N LEU A 67 8.02 6.38 4.40
CA LEU A 67 9.36 6.87 4.11
C LEU A 67 9.36 7.92 2.98
N GLY A 68 8.55 7.72 1.94
CA GLY A 68 8.35 8.71 0.86
C GLY A 68 7.78 10.04 1.38
N ALA A 69 6.79 9.98 2.27
CA ALA A 69 6.21 11.15 2.93
C ALA A 69 7.25 11.87 3.81
N THR A 70 8.04 11.11 4.57
CA THR A 70 9.13 11.63 5.39
C THR A 70 10.18 12.33 4.52
N GLY A 71 10.62 11.70 3.43
CA GLY A 71 11.57 12.28 2.49
C GLY A 71 11.05 13.57 1.86
N LEU A 72 9.79 13.58 1.44
CA LEU A 72 9.15 14.78 0.90
C LEU A 72 9.13 15.93 1.93
N MET A 73 8.77 15.66 3.19
CA MET A 73 8.74 16.66 4.26
C MET A 73 10.14 17.22 4.59
N LEU A 74 11.17 16.38 4.54
CA LEU A 74 12.56 16.79 4.72
C LEU A 74 13.04 17.67 3.56
N LEU A 75 12.77 17.27 2.32
CA LEU A 75 13.14 18.04 1.12
C LEU A 75 12.42 19.38 1.05
N ALA A 76 11.18 19.45 1.53
CA ALA A 76 10.43 20.69 1.65
C ALA A 76 10.91 21.59 2.80
N GLY A 77 11.82 21.12 3.67
CA GLY A 77 12.25 21.86 4.86
C GLY A 77 11.14 22.06 5.90
N ALA A 78 10.04 21.31 5.81
CA ALA A 78 8.85 21.48 6.65
C ALA A 78 9.07 20.98 8.08
N TYR A 79 9.86 19.91 8.23
CA TYR A 79 10.18 19.29 9.51
C TYR A 79 11.64 18.83 9.55
N THR A 80 12.20 18.74 10.76
CA THR A 80 13.52 18.11 10.96
C THR A 80 13.39 16.59 11.02
N LEU A 81 14.46 15.87 10.67
CA LEU A 81 14.47 14.40 10.76
C LEU A 81 14.19 13.93 12.18
N GLN A 82 14.78 14.58 13.19
CA GLN A 82 14.53 14.25 14.59
C GLN A 82 13.04 14.35 14.94
N LYS A 83 12.37 15.42 14.52
CA LYS A 83 10.94 15.58 14.78
C LYS A 83 10.12 14.47 14.14
N LEU A 84 10.42 14.11 12.88
CA LEU A 84 9.73 13.04 12.17
C LEU A 84 9.99 11.66 12.78
N ILE A 85 11.18 11.41 13.32
CA ILE A 85 11.48 10.20 14.07
C ILE A 85 10.54 10.10 15.28
N ASP A 86 10.52 11.15 16.10
CA ASP A 86 9.83 11.14 17.39
C ASP A 86 8.29 11.17 17.25
N SER A 87 7.75 11.81 16.20
CA SER A 87 6.30 11.99 16.04
C SER A 87 5.64 11.12 14.99
N TYR A 88 6.40 10.53 14.06
CA TYR A 88 5.83 9.80 12.93
C TYR A 88 6.45 8.41 12.75
N LEU A 89 7.77 8.33 12.53
CA LEU A 89 8.43 7.05 12.25
C LEU A 89 8.42 6.09 13.44
N LEU A 90 8.42 6.60 14.68
CA LEU A 90 8.28 5.79 15.89
C LEU A 90 6.97 4.98 15.89
N PHE A 91 5.89 5.53 15.34
CA PHE A 91 4.58 4.87 15.26
C PHE A 91 4.40 4.06 13.98
N LEU A 92 5.37 4.06 13.08
CA LEU A 92 5.29 3.38 11.79
C LEU A 92 4.99 1.87 11.95
N PRO A 93 5.61 1.12 12.89
CA PRO A 93 5.24 -0.28 13.15
C PRO A 93 3.77 -0.48 13.54
N LEU A 94 3.23 0.45 14.33
CA LEU A 94 1.84 0.42 14.76
C LEU A 94 0.87 0.71 13.60
N MET A 95 1.31 1.47 12.59
CA MET A 95 0.50 1.81 11.42
C MET A 95 0.55 0.73 10.33
N PHE A 96 1.73 0.26 9.93
CA PHE A 96 1.84 -0.67 8.79
C PHE A 96 1.37 -2.08 9.14
N PHE A 97 1.51 -2.50 10.39
CA PHE A 97 1.19 -3.87 10.79
C PHE A 97 -0.31 -4.18 10.69
N PRO A 98 -1.23 -3.36 11.25
CA PRO A 98 -2.66 -3.54 11.03
C PRO A 98 -3.05 -3.45 9.55
N GLU A 99 -2.43 -2.55 8.80
CA GLU A 99 -2.69 -2.40 7.36
C GLU A 99 -2.32 -3.68 6.58
N ALA A 100 -1.19 -4.30 6.89
CA ALA A 100 -0.79 -5.58 6.30
C ALA A 100 -1.78 -6.69 6.63
N VAL A 101 -2.15 -6.83 7.92
CA VAL A 101 -3.09 -7.85 8.40
C VAL A 101 -4.46 -7.68 7.75
N LEU A 102 -5.00 -6.45 7.74
CA LEU A 102 -6.31 -6.14 7.15
C LEU A 102 -6.34 -6.44 5.65
N ASN A 103 -5.31 -6.04 4.90
CA ASN A 103 -5.23 -6.35 3.47
C ASN A 103 -5.21 -7.87 3.22
N GLY A 104 -4.37 -8.61 3.95
CA GLY A 104 -4.32 -10.06 3.85
C GLY A 104 -5.66 -10.73 4.18
N TRP A 105 -6.31 -10.29 5.26
CA TRP A 105 -7.58 -10.83 5.71
C TRP A 105 -8.72 -10.55 4.72
N LEU A 106 -8.87 -9.30 4.28
CA LEU A 106 -9.91 -8.89 3.33
C LEU A 106 -9.75 -9.63 1.99
N ILE A 107 -8.53 -9.72 1.47
CA ILE A 107 -8.27 -10.44 0.21
C ILE A 107 -8.52 -11.94 0.36
N SER A 108 -8.15 -12.54 1.50
CA SER A 108 -8.46 -13.95 1.78
C SER A 108 -9.96 -14.23 1.72
N ILE A 109 -10.77 -13.37 2.37
CA ILE A 109 -12.24 -13.49 2.37
C ILE A 109 -12.77 -13.31 0.94
N MET A 110 -12.39 -12.23 0.26
CA MET A 110 -12.91 -11.93 -1.07
C MET A 110 -12.57 -13.04 -2.06
N VAL A 111 -11.33 -13.51 -2.09
CA VAL A 111 -10.91 -14.60 -2.98
C VAL A 111 -11.58 -15.93 -2.59
N GLY A 112 -11.74 -16.21 -1.29
CA GLY A 112 -12.37 -17.43 -0.81
C GLY A 112 -13.86 -17.54 -1.16
N PHE A 113 -14.60 -16.43 -1.12
CA PHE A 113 -16.07 -16.43 -1.34
C PHE A 113 -16.52 -15.93 -2.71
N LYS A 114 -15.86 -14.90 -3.25
CA LYS A 114 -16.24 -14.18 -4.47
C LYS A 114 -15.00 -13.69 -5.23
N PRO A 115 -14.16 -14.59 -5.76
CA PRO A 115 -12.88 -14.23 -6.35
C PRO A 115 -12.99 -13.24 -7.52
N HIS A 116 -14.10 -13.26 -8.27
CA HIS A 116 -14.39 -12.29 -9.32
C HIS A 116 -14.53 -10.83 -8.82
N TRP A 117 -14.59 -10.57 -7.51
CA TRP A 117 -14.48 -9.21 -6.94
C TRP A 117 -13.05 -8.67 -6.92
N VAL A 118 -12.05 -9.55 -7.05
CA VAL A 118 -10.64 -9.19 -7.00
C VAL A 118 -10.08 -9.17 -8.42
N GLY A 119 -10.10 -8.01 -9.08
CA GLY A 119 -9.71 -7.91 -10.49
C GLY A 119 -8.27 -8.31 -10.82
N SER A 120 -7.36 -8.33 -9.84
CA SER A 120 -5.99 -8.83 -9.99
C SER A 120 -5.84 -10.34 -9.71
N PHE A 121 -6.92 -11.01 -9.31
CA PHE A 121 -6.98 -12.44 -9.10
C PHE A 121 -7.79 -13.10 -10.22
N ARG A 122 -7.31 -14.22 -10.73
CA ARG A 122 -8.00 -15.02 -11.76
C ARG A 122 -8.12 -16.45 -11.26
N ASP A 123 -9.34 -16.93 -11.11
CA ASP A 123 -9.60 -18.31 -10.67
C ASP A 123 -8.89 -19.31 -11.56
N GLU A 124 -8.89 -19.05 -12.88
CA GLU A 124 -8.29 -19.93 -13.87
C GLU A 124 -6.77 -20.11 -13.67
N GLU A 125 -6.11 -19.10 -13.10
CA GLU A 125 -4.66 -19.10 -12.92
C GLU A 125 -4.22 -19.61 -11.55
N TYR A 126 -5.01 -19.36 -10.51
CA TYR A 126 -4.59 -19.56 -9.12
C TYR A 126 -5.29 -20.72 -8.40
N LEU A 127 -6.38 -21.28 -8.96
CA LEU A 127 -7.13 -22.40 -8.37
C LEU A 127 -7.00 -23.72 -9.14
N HIS A 128 -6.51 -23.72 -10.38
CA HIS A 128 -6.32 -24.96 -11.16
C HIS A 128 -5.11 -25.81 -10.75
N GLY A 129 -4.30 -25.33 -9.80
CA GLY A 129 -3.23 -26.10 -9.17
C GLY A 129 -3.60 -26.68 -7.81
N LYS A 130 -4.89 -26.95 -7.56
CA LYS A 130 -5.37 -27.74 -6.42
C LYS A 130 -5.11 -29.22 -6.62
#